data_AF-A0A7Z8R1I5-F1
#
_entry.id   AF-A0A7Z8R1I5-F1
#
_cell.length_a   1.000
_cell.length_b   1.000
_cell.length_c   1.000
_cell.angle_alpha   90.00
_cell.angle_beta   90.00
_cell.angle_gamma   90.00
#
_symmetry.space_group_name_H-M   'P 1'
#
loop_
_entity.id
_entity.type
_entity.pdbx_description
1 polymer ?
#
loop_
_entity_poly.entity_id
_entity_poly.type
_entity_poly.pdbx_seq_one_letter_code
_entity_poly.pdbx_strand_id
1 'polypeptide(L)' 'MNSPNKEWQFWIDRGGTFTDIIARKPGGELISRKLLSENPEQYQDAALQGIKELLHLDNGLTNDILVLKMGTTVGTNAG' A
#
# COMPACT_ATOMS: atom_id res chain seq x y z
N MET A 1 -0.45 -19.39 -18.99
CA MET A 1 0.05 -18.03 -19.28
C MET A 1 -0.74 -17.10 -18.40
N ASN A 2 -0.16 -16.53 -17.35
CA ASN A 2 -0.89 -15.55 -16.53
C ASN A 2 -1.05 -14.29 -17.36
N SER A 3 -2.29 -13.93 -17.67
CA SER A 3 -2.61 -12.63 -18.25
C SER A 3 -1.97 -11.54 -17.41
N PRO A 4 -1.38 -10.48 -18.01
CA PRO A 4 -0.88 -9.35 -17.24
C PRO A 4 -2.03 -8.84 -16.37
N ASN A 5 -1.85 -8.89 -15.03
CA ASN A 5 -2.86 -8.35 -14.10
C ASN A 5 -3.10 -6.89 -14.48
N LYS A 6 -4.33 -6.62 -14.93
CA LYS A 6 -4.79 -5.28 -15.29
C LYS A 6 -5.19 -4.46 -14.06
N GLU A 7 -5.16 -5.08 -12.89
CA GLU A 7 -5.59 -4.51 -11.64
C GLU A 7 -4.40 -4.00 -10.84
N TRP A 8 -4.63 -2.90 -10.13
CA TRP A 8 -3.72 -2.46 -9.08
C TRP A 8 -3.69 -3.48 -7.96
N GLN A 9 -2.50 -3.80 -7.45
CA GLN A 9 -2.34 -4.59 -6.24
C GLN A 9 -1.65 -3.76 -5.18
N PHE A 10 -2.16 -3.79 -3.95
CA PHE A 10 -1.56 -3.08 -2.81
C PHE A 10 -1.24 -4.06 -1.69
N TRP A 11 -0.04 -3.94 -1.12
CA TRP A 11 0.37 -4.57 0.13
C TRP A 11 0.65 -3.47 1.15
N ILE A 12 0.07 -3.64 2.34
CA ILE A 12 0.16 -2.66 3.42
C ILE A 12 0.69 -3.36 4.66
N ASP A 13 1.76 -2.81 5.20
CA ASP A 13 2.33 -3.19 6.48
C ASP A 13 2.27 -1.99 7.44
N ARG A 14 1.53 -2.13 8.54
CA ARG A 14 1.41 -1.08 9.56
C ARG A 14 2.25 -1.45 10.77
N GLY A 15 3.34 -0.72 10.97
CA GLY A 15 4.18 -0.77 12.17
C GLY A 15 3.79 0.29 13.21
N GLY A 16 4.58 0.38 14.28
CA GLY A 16 4.37 1.34 15.36
C GLY A 16 4.58 2.80 14.94
N THR A 17 5.69 3.08 14.24
CA THR A 17 6.02 4.46 13.81
C THR A 17 5.58 4.75 12.38
N PHE A 18 5.67 3.75 11.49
CA PHE A 18 5.43 3.93 10.07
C PHE A 18 4.50 2.86 9.51
N THR A 19 3.74 3.25 8.49
CA THR A 19 3.00 2.37 7.60
C THR A 19 3.69 2.35 6.24
N ASP A 20 4.06 1.17 5.78
CA ASP A 20 4.64 0.92 4.47
C ASP A 20 3.53 0.43 3.52
N ILE A 21 3.44 1.06 2.35
CA ILE A 21 2.53 0.70 1.27
C ILE A 21 3.37 0.37 0.05
N ILE A 22 3.26 -0.87 -0.43
CA ILE A 22 3.79 -1.29 -1.73
C ILE A 22 2.62 -1.45 -2.68
N ALA A 23 2.75 -0.95 -3.90
CA ALA A 23 1.77 -1.13 -4.94
C ALA A 23 2.41 -1.71 -6.20
N ARG A 24 1.66 -2.54 -6.90
CA ARG A 24 1.96 -2.99 -8.26
C ARG A 24 0.94 -2.38 -9.20
N LYS A 25 1.41 -1.60 -10.17
CA LYS A 25 0.58 -1.02 -11.23
C LYS A 25 0.03 -2.09 -12.17
N PRO A 26 -1.07 -1.81 -12.87
CA PRO A 26 -1.41 -2.48 -14.12
C PRO A 26 -0.20 -2.40 -15.07
N GLY A 27 0.36 -3.55 -15.44
CA GLY A 27 1.62 -3.62 -16.21
C GLY A 27 2.83 -4.10 -15.40
N GLY A 28 2.73 -4.20 -14.07
CA GLY A 28 3.68 -4.92 -13.24
C GLY A 28 4.78 -4.08 -12.59
N GLU A 29 4.84 -2.78 -12.85
CA GLU A 29 5.74 -1.86 -12.14
C GLU A 29 5.41 -1.84 -10.63
N LEU A 30 6.44 -1.90 -9.79
CA LEU A 30 6.32 -1.77 -8.34
C LEU A 30 6.68 -0.36 -7.89
N ILE A 31 5.84 0.22 -7.03
CA ILE A 31 6.04 1.52 -6.41
C ILE A 31 5.77 1.42 -4.92
N SER A 32 6.35 2.31 -4.12
CA SER A 32 6.26 2.26 -2.65
C SER A 32 6.05 3.63 -2.04
N ARG A 33 5.33 3.68 -0.91
CA ARG A 33 5.22 4.86 -0.03
C ARG A 33 5.34 4.45 1.43
N LYS A 34 5.93 5.35 2.22
CA LYS A 34 6.03 5.24 3.67
C LYS A 34 5.38 6.47 4.28
N LEU A 35 4.48 6.26 5.24
CA LEU A 35 3.79 7.31 5.98
C LEU A 35 3.97 7.08 7.48
N LEU A 36 3.83 8.14 8.29
CA LEU A 36 3.71 7.96 9.74
C LEU A 36 2.46 7.14 10.02
N SER A 37 2.55 6.18 10.95
CA SER A 37 1.40 5.33 11.31
C SER A 37 0.24 6.15 11.89
N GLU A 38 0.56 7.27 12.53
CA GLU A 38 -0.41 8.23 13.06
C GLU A 38 0.02 9.65 12.71
N ASN A 39 -0.86 10.37 12.03
CA ASN A 39 -0.72 11.81 11.78
C ASN A 39 -2.12 12.43 11.59
N PRO A 40 -2.89 12.58 12.69
CA PRO A 40 -4.31 12.94 12.63
C PRO A 40 -4.56 14.32 12.01
N GLU A 41 -3.56 15.21 11.98
CA GLU A 41 -3.66 16.51 11.32
C GLU A 41 -3.69 16.41 9.80
N GLN A 42 -3.16 15.33 9.22
CA GLN A 42 -3.07 15.14 7.77
C GLN A 42 -3.99 14.03 7.24
N TYR A 43 -4.17 12.94 8.01
CA TYR A 43 -4.98 11.81 7.58
C TYR A 43 -5.47 10.97 8.75
N GLN A 44 -6.66 10.38 8.58
CA GLN A 44 -7.25 9.48 9.56
C GLN A 44 -6.66 8.06 9.50
N ASP A 45 -6.19 7.63 8.33
CA ASP A 45 -5.59 6.33 8.12
C ASP A 45 -4.43 6.41 7.12
N ALA A 46 -3.24 6.02 7.57
CA ALA A 46 -2.02 6.08 6.79
C ALA A 46 -2.07 5.16 5.55
N ALA A 47 -2.72 4.00 5.65
CA ALA A 47 -2.80 3.07 4.52
C ALA A 47 -3.70 3.62 3.40
N LEU A 48 -4.87 4.14 3.76
CA LEU A 48 -5.77 4.78 2.80
C LEU A 48 -5.14 6.01 2.17
N GLN A 49 -4.44 6.83 2.96
CA GLN A 49 -3.73 7.98 2.42
C GLN A 49 -2.65 7.55 1.43
N GLY A 50 -1.83 6.54 1.78
CA GLY A 50 -0.79 6.03 0.90
C GLY A 50 -1.34 5.47 -0.42
N ILE A 51 -2.44 4.71 -0.36
CA ILE A 51 -3.14 4.23 -1.56
C ILE A 51 -3.59 5.41 -2.43
N LYS A 52 -4.24 6.43 -1.84
CA LYS A 52 -4.69 7.61 -2.58
C LYS A 52 -3.53 8.31 -3.27
N GLU A 53 -2.42 8.53 -2.58
CA GLU A 53 -1.28 9.22 -3.16
C GLU A 53 -0.66 8.40 -4.31
N LEU A 54 -0.61 7.08 -4.20
CA LEU A 54 -0.11 6.20 -5.26
C LEU A 54 -1.01 6.18 -6.50
N LEU A 55 -2.33 6.24 -6.32
CA LEU A 55 -3.28 6.30 -7.44
C LEU A 55 -3.28 7.68 -8.12
N HIS A 56 -3.14 8.76 -7.36
CA HIS A 56 -3.01 10.12 -7.92
C HIS A 56 -1.70 10.30 -8.69
N LEU A 57 -0.61 9.64 -8.31
CA LEU A 57 0.66 9.65 -9.05
C LEU A 57 0.55 9.05 -10.46
N ASP A 58 -0.47 8.23 -10.73
CA ASP A 58 -0.64 7.52 -12.00
C ASP A 58 -1.84 8.04 -12.84
N ASN A 59 -2.48 9.15 -12.43
CA ASN A 59 -3.66 9.75 -13.07
C ASN A 59 -4.86 8.78 -13.32
N GLY A 60 -4.88 7.61 -12.67
CA GLY A 60 -5.82 6.52 -12.97
C GLY A 60 -7.07 6.50 -12.08
N LEU A 61 -8.26 6.58 -12.68
CA LEU A 61 -9.54 6.33 -12.01
C LEU A 61 -9.72 4.83 -11.75
N THR A 62 -9.38 4.44 -10.51
CA THR A 62 -9.84 3.36 -9.59
C THR A 62 -10.89 2.29 -9.96
N ASN A 63 -11.21 2.00 -11.21
CA ASN A 63 -12.22 0.99 -11.51
C ASN A 63 -11.75 -0.46 -11.26
N ASP A 64 -10.43 -0.71 -11.19
CA ASP A 64 -9.83 -2.05 -11.08
C ASP A 64 -8.77 -2.11 -9.95
N ILE A 65 -9.21 -2.03 -8.69
CA ILE A 65 -8.32 -2.16 -7.50
C ILE A 65 -8.51 -3.52 -6.83
N LEU A 66 -7.43 -4.29 -6.71
CA LEU A 66 -7.32 -5.47 -5.87
C LEU A 66 -6.45 -5.15 -4.65
N VAL A 67 -7.03 -5.04 -3.45
CA VAL A 67 -6.24 -4.80 -2.22
C VAL A 67 -5.87 -6.13 -1.56
N LEU A 68 -4.57 -6.39 -1.39
CA LEU A 68 -4.02 -7.59 -0.75
C LEU A 68 -3.31 -7.22 0.55
N LYS A 69 -4.01 -7.32 1.68
CA LYS A 69 -3.39 -7.07 2.99
C LYS A 69 -2.51 -8.27 3.39
N MET A 70 -1.20 -8.12 3.33
CA MET A 70 -0.24 -9.06 3.93
C MET A 70 0.04 -8.64 5.36
N GLY A 71 -0.21 -9.53 6.32
CA GLY A 71 0.11 -9.35 7.73
C GLY A 71 1.61 -9.46 8.01
N THR A 72 2.05 -8.70 9.01
CA THR A 72 3.41 -8.49 9.51
C THR A 72 4.18 -9.75 9.89
N THR A 73 5.51 -9.65 9.83
CA THR A 73 6.44 -10.50 10.58
C THR A 73 6.19 -10.34 12.08
N VAL A 74 5.90 -11.44 12.79
CA VAL A 74 5.99 -11.50 14.25
C VAL A 74 7.47 -11.55 14.62
N GLY A 75 8.08 -10.39 14.88
CA GLY A 75 9.37 -10.31 15.56
C GLY A 75 9.16 -10.53 17.04
N THR A 76 9.00 -11.79 17.46
CA THR A 76 9.13 -12.19 18.85
C THR A 76 10.51 -11.73 19.34
N ASN A 77 10.59 -10.75 20.24
CA ASN A 77 11.75 -10.65 21.12
C ASN A 77 11.74 -11.91 21.99
N ALA A 78 12.46 -12.94 21.55
CA ALA A 78 12.85 -14.08 22.36
C ALA A 78 14.37 -14.00 22.51
N GLY A 79 14.84 -13.72 23.74
CA GLY A 79 16.25 -13.68 24.11
C GLY A 79 16.62 -12.41 24.83
#